data_AF-A0A8R2H5G7-F1
#
_entry.id   AF-A0A8R2H5G7-F1
#
_cell.length_a   1.000
_cell.length_b   1.000
_cell.length_c   1.000
_cell.angle_alpha   90.00
_cell.angle_beta   90.00
_cell.angle_gamma   90.00
#
_symmetry.space_group_name_H-M   'P 1'
#
loop_
_entity.id
_entity.type
_entity.pdbx_description
1 polymer ?
#
loop_
_entity_poly.entity_id
_entity_poly.type
_entity_poly.pdbx_seq_one_letter_code
_entity_poly.pdbx_strand_id
1 'polypeptide(L)'
;MVLTSCISIGKHEDEHTKKLSICLHTQAKSLYIQFDSDTELNEWLGLMLALQQDTDFGHDASNFISYISILPKELGITETLNGQTGLYLSDGKVRILNYPIKSIEQKSVDIKLTSVRACGIEDMFFYIVLDNDSYFGSGKIWMKTLTLDTLLKLYDAVHEFLLKYKPPPRKMEEKNKETGLTT
;
A
#
# COMPACT_ATOMS: atom_id res chain seq x y z
N MET A 1 -5.65 0.01 9.08
CA MET A 1 -6.90 0.59 8.55
C MET A 1 -7.42 1.60 9.56
N VAL A 2 -7.28 2.90 9.31
CA VAL A 2 -7.39 3.96 10.34
C VAL A 2 -8.84 4.19 10.82
N LEU A 3 -9.84 4.03 9.94
CA LEU A 3 -11.25 4.28 10.29
C LEU A 3 -11.90 3.18 11.17
N THR A 4 -11.35 1.95 11.19
CA THR A 4 -11.83 0.89 12.11
C THR A 4 -11.58 1.21 13.58
N SER A 5 -10.63 2.12 13.86
CA SER A 5 -10.36 2.61 15.22
C SER A 5 -11.31 3.75 15.66
N CYS A 6 -12.14 4.25 14.74
CA CYS A 6 -13.18 5.23 15.05
C CYS A 6 -14.36 4.52 15.71
N ILE A 7 -14.70 4.95 16.93
CA ILE A 7 -15.88 4.51 17.67
C ILE A 7 -17.14 5.06 17.02
N SER A 8 -17.09 6.31 16.56
CA SER A 8 -18.20 6.93 15.83
C SER A 8 -17.70 7.87 14.75
N ILE A 9 -18.46 7.92 13.66
CA ILE A 9 -18.30 8.86 12.56
C ILE A 9 -19.67 9.52 12.36
N GLY A 10 -19.72 10.84 12.32
CA GLY A 10 -20.99 11.55 12.19
C GLY A 10 -20.83 13.01 11.83
N LYS A 11 -21.96 13.67 11.57
CA LYS A 11 -21.97 15.12 11.37
C LYS A 11 -21.87 15.84 12.71
N HIS A 12 -21.19 16.97 12.68
CA HIS A 12 -21.09 17.89 13.79
C HIS A 12 -21.31 19.31 13.29
N GLU A 13 -22.22 20.02 13.97
CA GLU A 13 -22.44 21.45 13.80
C GLU A 13 -21.71 22.19 14.93
N ASP A 14 -20.82 23.10 14.55
CA ASP A 14 -20.17 23.97 15.53
C ASP A 14 -21.17 25.00 16.09
N GLU A 15 -21.28 25.08 17.42
CA GLU A 15 -22.29 25.91 18.09
C GLU A 15 -22.14 27.41 17.79
N HIS A 16 -20.90 27.87 17.55
CA HIS A 16 -20.59 29.29 17.38
C HIS A 16 -20.65 29.73 15.92
N THR A 17 -20.04 28.95 15.04
CA THR A 17 -19.87 29.28 13.61
C THR A 17 -20.99 28.73 12.74
N LYS A 18 -21.81 27.80 13.26
CA LYS A 18 -22.87 27.10 12.52
C LYS A 18 -22.36 26.34 11.30
N LYS A 19 -21.07 26.05 11.26
CA LYS A 19 -20.44 25.29 10.19
C LYS A 19 -20.60 23.80 10.44
N LEU A 20 -20.94 23.09 9.37
CA LEU A 20 -21.01 21.64 9.38
C LEU A 20 -19.62 21.02 9.12
N SER A 21 -19.35 19.94 9.84
CA SER A 21 -18.11 19.17 9.75
C SER A 21 -18.41 17.68 9.95
N ILE A 22 -17.50 16.82 9.50
CA ILE A 22 -17.48 15.41 9.88
C ILE A 22 -16.64 15.26 11.14
N CYS A 23 -17.20 14.67 12.19
CA CYS A 23 -16.49 14.27 13.39
C CYS A 23 -16.14 12.79 13.32
N LEU A 24 -14.84 12.50 13.45
CA LEU A 24 -14.27 11.18 13.61
C LEU A 24 -13.85 11.02 15.08
N HIS A 25 -14.60 10.23 15.84
CA HIS A 25 -14.34 10.02 17.26
C HIS A 25 -13.59 8.70 17.48
N THR A 26 -12.41 8.76 18.08
CA THR A 26 -11.62 7.58 18.50
C THR A 26 -11.61 7.46 20.03
N GLN A 27 -11.03 6.38 20.57
CA GLN A 27 -10.86 6.25 22.03
C GLN A 27 -9.99 7.35 22.65
N ALA A 28 -9.06 7.91 21.88
CA ALA A 28 -8.11 8.90 22.39
C ALA A 28 -8.56 10.34 22.13
N LYS A 29 -9.09 10.62 20.92
CA LYS A 29 -9.33 11.98 20.42
C LYS A 29 -10.47 12.03 19.39
N SER A 30 -11.01 13.23 19.21
CA SER A 30 -11.92 13.59 18.12
C SER A 30 -11.19 14.42 17.06
N LEU A 31 -11.42 14.11 15.78
CA LEU A 31 -10.96 14.88 14.63
C LEU A 31 -12.17 15.44 13.89
N TYR A 32 -12.13 16.74 13.56
CA TYR A 32 -13.18 17.43 12.81
C TYR A 32 -12.67 17.82 11.43
N ILE A 33 -13.40 17.44 10.39
CA ILE A 33 -13.08 17.74 8.99
C ILE A 33 -14.16 18.65 8.45
N GLN A 34 -13.77 19.87 8.06
CA GLN A 34 -14.67 20.84 7.44
C GLN A 34 -14.57 20.74 5.92
N PHE A 35 -15.69 20.96 5.24
CA PHE A 35 -15.79 20.95 3.78
C PHE A 35 -16.29 22.30 3.28
N ASP A 36 -16.11 22.54 1.99
CA ASP A 36 -16.52 23.80 1.36
C ASP A 36 -18.02 23.79 1.02
N SER A 37 -18.66 22.61 0.97
CA SER A 37 -20.10 22.47 0.76
C SER A 37 -20.73 21.31 1.52
N ASP A 38 -22.02 21.43 1.83
CA ASP A 38 -22.80 20.36 2.45
C ASP A 38 -22.92 19.12 1.55
N THR A 39 -22.96 19.31 0.23
CA THR A 39 -22.97 18.21 -0.74
C THR A 39 -21.71 17.37 -0.62
N GLU A 40 -20.55 18.01 -0.67
CA GLU A 40 -19.25 17.34 -0.52
C GLU A 40 -19.15 16.63 0.84
N LEU A 41 -19.58 17.30 1.92
CA LEU A 41 -19.64 16.70 3.25
C LEU A 41 -20.49 15.42 3.27
N ASN A 42 -21.68 15.45 2.67
CA ASN A 42 -22.58 14.29 2.61
C ASN A 42 -21.99 13.13 1.82
N GLU A 43 -21.35 13.41 0.68
CA GLU A 43 -20.69 12.40 -0.14
C GLU A 43 -19.55 11.72 0.62
N TRP A 44 -18.66 12.52 1.23
CA TRP A 44 -17.56 12.00 2.04
C TRP A 44 -18.05 11.22 3.25
N LEU A 45 -19.09 11.69 3.94
CA LEU A 45 -19.67 10.97 5.06
C LEU A 45 -20.24 9.61 4.63
N GLY A 46 -20.94 9.57 3.49
CA GLY A 46 -21.47 8.33 2.92
C GLY A 46 -20.35 7.32 2.62
N LEU A 47 -19.26 7.77 2.00
CA LEU A 47 -18.08 6.94 1.73
C LEU A 47 -17.39 6.47 3.01
N MET A 48 -17.21 7.34 4.01
CA MET A 48 -16.58 6.98 5.29
C MET A 48 -17.41 5.96 6.08
N LEU A 49 -18.73 6.11 6.10
CA LEU A 49 -19.64 5.16 6.74
C LEU A 49 -19.67 3.83 5.99
N ALA A 50 -19.66 3.85 4.65
CA ALA A 50 -19.50 2.64 3.84
C ALA A 50 -18.19 1.94 4.19
N LEU A 51 -17.06 2.64 4.23
CA LEU A 51 -15.76 2.08 4.62
C LEU A 51 -15.67 1.58 6.07
N GLN A 52 -16.52 2.08 6.97
CA GLN A 52 -16.58 1.62 8.36
C GLN A 52 -17.42 0.34 8.51
N GLN A 53 -18.49 0.19 7.73
CA GLN A 53 -19.38 -0.98 7.74
C GLN A 53 -18.86 -2.11 6.84
N ASP A 54 -18.16 -1.73 5.78
CA ASP A 54 -17.65 -2.62 4.77
C ASP A 54 -16.23 -3.02 5.14
N THR A 55 -16.13 -3.99 6.05
CA THR A 55 -14.95 -4.87 6.14
C THR A 55 -14.70 -5.66 4.84
N ASP A 56 -15.57 -5.51 3.84
CA ASP A 56 -15.57 -6.16 2.54
C ASP A 56 -15.27 -5.21 1.36
N PHE A 57 -14.63 -4.05 1.60
CA PHE A 57 -13.80 -3.39 0.57
C PHE A 57 -12.63 -4.32 0.21
N GLY A 58 -12.93 -5.35 -0.56
CA GLY A 58 -12.03 -6.38 -1.05
C GLY A 58 -11.54 -7.32 0.03
N HIS A 59 -12.39 -8.28 0.44
CA HIS A 59 -11.90 -9.56 0.97
C HIS A 59 -11.20 -10.43 -0.09
N ASP A 60 -10.79 -9.83 -1.21
CA ASP A 60 -9.61 -10.30 -1.88
C ASP A 60 -8.42 -9.65 -1.18
N ALA A 61 -7.69 -10.42 -0.38
CA ALA A 61 -6.35 -10.09 0.10
C ALA A 61 -5.36 -9.66 -1.03
N SER A 62 -5.81 -9.63 -2.29
CA SER A 62 -5.13 -9.17 -3.49
C SER A 62 -5.06 -7.65 -3.66
N ASN A 63 -5.91 -6.85 -2.99
CA ASN A 63 -5.95 -5.39 -3.22
C ASN A 63 -5.50 -4.59 -1.97
N PHE A 64 -4.28 -4.07 -1.97
CA PHE A 64 -3.70 -3.28 -0.87
C PHE A 64 -3.48 -1.82 -1.27
N ILE A 65 -4.10 -0.87 -0.57
CA ILE A 65 -3.98 0.57 -0.84
C ILE A 65 -3.26 1.28 0.31
N SER A 66 -2.24 2.09 0.00
CA SER A 66 -1.48 2.80 1.02
C SER A 66 -0.91 4.13 0.53
N TYR A 67 -0.76 5.08 1.47
CA TYR A 67 0.05 6.28 1.26
C TYR A 67 1.53 5.94 1.47
N ILE A 68 2.34 6.26 0.48
CA ILE A 68 3.79 6.08 0.50
C ILE A 68 4.49 7.39 0.12
N SER A 69 5.81 7.42 0.22
CA SER A 69 6.64 8.44 -0.39
C SER A 69 7.81 7.75 -1.06
N ILE A 70 7.93 7.88 -2.38
CA ILE A 70 9.08 7.35 -3.12
C ILE A 70 10.32 8.17 -2.74
N LEU A 71 11.39 7.48 -2.34
CA LEU A 71 12.65 8.13 -2.03
C LEU A 71 13.39 8.46 -3.33
N PRO A 72 14.05 9.62 -3.44
CA PRO A 72 14.91 9.97 -4.57
C PRO A 72 16.25 9.21 -4.50
N LYS A 73 16.18 7.88 -4.54
CA LYS A 73 17.31 6.94 -4.44
C LYS A 73 17.16 5.85 -5.49
N GLU A 74 18.26 5.51 -6.16
CA GLU A 74 18.28 4.53 -7.26
C GLU A 74 17.20 4.83 -8.32
N LEU A 75 16.26 3.91 -8.55
CA LEU A 75 15.22 4.07 -9.56
C LEU A 75 14.23 5.19 -9.21
N GLY A 76 14.13 5.59 -7.94
CA GLY A 76 13.27 6.69 -7.50
C GLY A 76 13.75 8.09 -7.93
N ILE A 77 14.93 8.22 -8.52
CA ILE A 77 15.43 9.49 -9.10
C ILE A 77 14.72 9.81 -10.43
N THR A 78 14.08 8.81 -11.05
CA THR A 78 13.37 8.99 -12.33
C THR A 78 12.18 9.94 -12.21
N GLU A 79 11.98 10.80 -13.21
CA GLU A 79 10.89 11.81 -13.21
C GLU A 79 9.48 11.20 -13.11
N THR A 80 9.31 9.95 -13.54
CA THR A 80 8.05 9.22 -13.51
C THR A 80 7.63 8.77 -12.11
N LEU A 81 8.60 8.49 -11.24
CA LEU A 81 8.38 8.07 -9.86
C LEU A 81 8.51 9.21 -8.86
N ASN A 82 9.21 10.28 -9.25
CA ASN A 82 9.40 11.45 -8.41
C ASN A 82 8.05 12.08 -8.02
N GLY A 83 7.89 12.36 -6.73
CA GLY A 83 6.70 12.99 -6.16
C GLY A 83 5.48 12.08 -5.98
N GLN A 84 5.54 10.81 -6.41
CA GLN A 84 4.42 9.86 -6.26
C GLN A 84 4.23 9.47 -4.79
N THR A 85 2.96 9.44 -4.35
CA THR A 85 2.60 9.30 -2.92
C THR A 85 1.56 8.22 -2.60
N GLY A 86 1.08 7.50 -3.60
CA GLY A 86 0.09 6.44 -3.45
C GLY A 86 0.62 5.12 -4.02
N LEU A 87 0.29 4.03 -3.34
CA LEU A 87 0.53 2.66 -3.78
C LEU A 87 -0.78 1.89 -3.78
N TYR A 88 -1.03 1.22 -4.89
CA TYR A 88 -2.14 0.29 -5.08
C TYR A 88 -1.58 -1.04 -5.57
N LEU A 89 -1.66 -2.07 -4.73
CA LEU A 89 -1.40 -3.46 -5.13
C LEU A 89 -2.71 -4.04 -5.65
N SER A 90 -2.67 -4.67 -6.82
CA SER A 90 -3.82 -5.42 -7.36
C SER A 90 -3.36 -6.47 -8.36
N ASP A 91 -3.97 -7.64 -8.33
CA ASP A 91 -3.86 -8.73 -9.32
C ASP A 91 -2.56 -8.72 -10.15
N GLY A 92 -1.43 -9.00 -9.48
CA GLY A 92 -0.15 -9.14 -10.15
C GLY A 92 0.60 -7.86 -10.49
N LYS A 93 0.15 -6.69 -10.00
CA LYS A 93 0.79 -5.39 -10.27
C LYS A 93 0.83 -4.50 -9.03
N VAL A 94 1.88 -3.69 -8.95
CA VAL A 94 2.02 -2.54 -8.06
C VAL A 94 1.83 -1.29 -8.90
N ARG A 95 0.76 -0.56 -8.66
CA ARG A 95 0.50 0.76 -9.25
C ARG A 95 0.96 1.85 -8.29
N ILE A 96 1.81 2.74 -8.79
CA ILE A 96 2.29 3.93 -8.08
C ILE A 96 1.64 5.16 -8.71
N LEU A 97 1.08 6.04 -7.90
CA LEU A 97 0.38 7.24 -8.37
C LEU A 97 0.47 8.38 -7.37
N ASN A 98 0.09 9.59 -7.78
CA ASN A 98 0.00 10.71 -6.87
C ASN A 98 -1.26 10.52 -6.01
N TYR A 99 -1.21 10.91 -4.75
CA TYR A 99 -2.37 10.88 -3.86
C TYR A 99 -2.55 12.27 -3.21
N PRO A 100 -3.77 12.80 -3.09
CA PRO A 100 -5.06 12.21 -3.45
C PRO A 100 -5.27 12.09 -4.97
N ILE A 101 -6.20 11.21 -5.38
CA ILE A 101 -6.63 11.12 -6.78
C ILE A 101 -7.44 12.38 -7.09
N LYS A 102 -6.86 13.30 -7.86
CA LYS A 102 -7.47 14.60 -8.19
C LYS A 102 -8.20 14.57 -9.53
N SER A 103 -7.89 13.60 -10.40
CA SER A 103 -8.53 13.48 -11.72
C SER A 103 -8.52 12.02 -12.22
N ILE A 104 -9.38 11.72 -13.19
CA ILE A 104 -9.44 10.42 -13.89
C ILE A 104 -8.16 10.18 -14.73
N GLU A 105 -7.53 11.26 -15.23
CA GLU A 105 -6.33 11.21 -16.08
C GLU A 105 -5.00 11.28 -15.28
N GLN A 106 -5.02 10.84 -14.03
CA GLN A 106 -3.85 10.92 -13.16
C GLN A 106 -2.71 10.04 -13.67
N LYS A 107 -1.51 10.64 -13.77
CA LYS A 107 -0.29 9.89 -14.09
C LYS A 107 -0.07 8.80 -13.04
N SER A 108 -0.09 7.57 -13.50
CA SER A 108 0.22 6.38 -12.71
C SER A 108 1.24 5.51 -13.43
N VAL A 109 1.95 4.72 -12.66
CA VAL A 109 2.98 3.81 -13.12
C VAL A 109 2.60 2.41 -12.66
N ASP A 110 2.46 1.49 -13.60
CA ASP A 110 2.20 0.09 -13.33
C ASP A 110 3.49 -0.72 -13.39
N ILE A 111 3.84 -1.37 -12.27
CA ILE A 111 4.94 -2.31 -12.16
C ILE A 111 4.35 -3.70 -12.03
N LYS A 112 4.65 -4.59 -12.99
CA LYS A 112 4.23 -5.98 -12.89
C LYS A 112 5.02 -6.67 -11.77
N LEU A 113 4.34 -7.38 -10.88
CA LEU A 113 4.99 -8.16 -9.83
C LEU A 113 5.85 -9.30 -10.41
N THR A 114 5.57 -9.74 -11.64
CA THR A 114 6.47 -10.66 -12.38
C THR A 114 7.83 -10.05 -12.68
N SER A 115 7.96 -8.73 -12.74
CA SER A 115 9.23 -8.01 -12.91
C SER A 115 9.92 -7.69 -11.58
N VAL A 116 9.28 -8.02 -10.45
CA VAL A 116 9.87 -7.91 -9.11
C VAL A 116 10.56 -9.23 -8.78
N ARG A 117 11.83 -9.17 -8.37
CA ARG A 117 12.62 -10.36 -7.99
C ARG A 117 12.67 -10.59 -6.48
N ALA A 118 12.62 -9.50 -5.71
CA ALA A 118 12.70 -9.52 -4.27
C ALA A 118 12.04 -8.26 -3.70
N CYS A 119 11.67 -8.31 -2.43
CA CYS A 119 11.29 -7.15 -1.64
C CYS A 119 11.93 -7.25 -0.25
N GLY A 120 11.98 -6.14 0.48
CA GLY A 120 12.55 -6.12 1.81
C GLY A 120 12.27 -4.83 2.57
N ILE A 121 12.69 -4.83 3.83
CA ILE A 121 12.63 -3.68 4.74
C ILE A 121 14.04 -3.38 5.21
N GLU A 122 14.45 -2.11 5.15
CA GLU A 122 15.74 -1.62 5.64
C GLU A 122 15.55 -0.20 6.19
N ASP A 123 16.02 0.07 7.41
CA ASP A 123 15.91 1.37 8.09
C ASP A 123 14.50 1.99 8.08
N MET A 124 13.45 1.18 8.29
CA MET A 124 12.03 1.59 8.23
C MET A 124 11.54 2.02 6.84
N PHE A 125 12.31 1.71 5.79
CA PHE A 125 11.91 1.85 4.40
C PHE A 125 11.60 0.49 3.80
N PHE A 126 10.56 0.44 2.99
CA PHE A 126 10.27 -0.73 2.17
C PHE A 126 10.94 -0.53 0.81
N TYR A 127 11.44 -1.62 0.23
CA TYR A 127 11.95 -1.59 -1.14
C TYR A 127 11.48 -2.80 -1.94
N ILE A 128 11.27 -2.59 -3.24
CA ILE A 128 11.13 -3.66 -4.23
C ILE A 128 12.33 -3.65 -5.16
N VAL A 129 12.82 -4.83 -5.52
CA VAL A 129 13.94 -5.02 -6.43
C VAL A 129 13.41 -5.47 -7.77
N LEU A 130 13.72 -4.73 -8.83
CA LEU A 130 13.29 -5.01 -10.19
C LEU A 130 14.37 -5.74 -10.99
N ASP A 131 13.94 -6.59 -11.92
CA ASP A 131 14.79 -7.23 -12.92
C ASP A 131 15.01 -6.33 -14.16
N ASN A 132 15.99 -6.67 -14.99
CA ASN A 132 16.31 -5.92 -16.22
C ASN A 132 15.13 -5.81 -17.20
N ASP A 133 14.23 -6.78 -17.20
CA ASP A 133 13.03 -6.79 -18.07
C ASP A 133 11.92 -5.84 -17.58
N SER A 134 12.15 -5.14 -16.47
CA SER A 134 11.22 -4.12 -15.99
C SER A 134 11.31 -2.84 -16.84
N TYR A 135 10.21 -2.10 -16.93
CA TYR A 135 10.16 -0.79 -17.60
C TYR A 135 11.23 0.20 -17.09
N PHE A 136 11.65 0.06 -15.83
CA PHE A 136 12.64 0.91 -15.19
C PHE A 136 14.07 0.37 -15.27
N GLY A 137 14.26 -0.82 -15.85
CA GLY A 137 15.51 -1.57 -15.74
C GLY A 137 15.70 -2.22 -14.37
N SER A 138 16.91 -2.70 -14.08
CA SER A 138 17.22 -3.30 -12.77
C SER A 138 17.59 -2.25 -11.73
N GLY A 139 17.17 -2.48 -10.50
CA GLY A 139 17.45 -1.61 -9.36
C GLY A 139 16.39 -1.70 -8.28
N LYS A 140 16.53 -0.90 -7.22
CA LYS A 140 15.55 -0.81 -6.15
C LYS A 140 14.68 0.43 -6.28
N ILE A 141 13.39 0.26 -6.02
CA ILE A 141 12.49 1.36 -5.71
C ILE A 141 12.31 1.38 -4.20
N TRP A 142 12.71 2.48 -3.59
CA TRP A 142 12.66 2.70 -2.15
C TRP A 142 11.45 3.56 -1.80
N MET A 143 10.74 3.20 -0.75
CA MET A 143 9.58 3.96 -0.29
C MET A 143 9.45 3.99 1.22
N LYS A 144 8.98 5.14 1.71
CA LYS A 144 8.59 5.36 3.10
C LYS A 144 7.09 5.16 3.23
N THR A 145 6.65 4.44 4.24
CA THR A 145 5.22 4.33 4.60
C THR A 145 4.90 5.28 5.75
N LEU A 146 3.60 5.53 5.98
CA LEU A 146 3.16 6.41 7.06
C LEU A 146 3.43 5.81 8.46
N THR A 147 3.31 4.49 8.60
CA THR A 147 3.43 3.78 9.87
C THR A 147 4.15 2.44 9.70
N LEU A 148 4.71 1.91 10.80
CA LEU A 148 5.33 0.58 10.82
C LEU A 148 4.31 -0.53 10.48
N ASP A 149 3.08 -0.44 10.98
CA ASP A 149 2.01 -1.41 10.65
C ASP A 149 1.77 -1.47 9.13
N THR A 150 1.74 -0.30 8.47
CA THR A 150 1.60 -0.22 7.01
C THR A 150 2.83 -0.75 6.28
N LEU A 151 4.03 -0.56 6.83
CA LEU A 151 5.28 -1.09 6.30
C LEU A 151 5.26 -2.62 6.25
N LEU A 152 4.91 -3.25 7.39
CA LEU A 152 4.88 -4.69 7.54
C LEU A 152 3.81 -5.32 6.64
N LYS A 153 2.60 -4.75 6.60
CA LYS A 153 1.52 -5.24 5.71
C LYS A 153 1.88 -5.16 4.24
N LEU A 154 2.54 -4.08 3.82
CA LEU A 154 3.01 -3.93 2.44
C LEU A 154 4.07 -4.98 2.12
N TYR A 155 5.00 -5.23 3.04
CA TYR A 155 5.99 -6.29 2.89
C TYR A 155 5.34 -7.65 2.76
N ASP A 156 4.45 -8.02 3.68
CA ASP A 156 3.76 -9.32 3.68
C ASP A 156 2.99 -9.53 2.37
N ALA A 157 2.21 -8.53 1.93
CA ALA A 157 1.42 -8.63 0.71
C ALA A 157 2.27 -8.85 -0.56
N VAL A 158 3.39 -8.13 -0.69
CA VAL A 158 4.30 -8.31 -1.83
C VAL A 158 5.10 -9.61 -1.69
N HIS A 159 5.54 -9.96 -0.49
CA HIS A 159 6.33 -11.16 -0.22
C HIS A 159 5.54 -12.44 -0.48
N GLU A 160 4.30 -12.53 0.01
CA GLU A 160 3.39 -13.64 -0.25
C GLU A 160 3.10 -13.81 -1.73
N PHE A 161 2.92 -12.71 -2.47
CA PHE A 161 2.77 -12.78 -3.92
C PHE A 161 4.01 -13.39 -4.57
N LEU A 162 5.21 -12.94 -4.19
CA LEU A 162 6.45 -13.50 -4.74
C LEU A 162 6.61 -14.98 -4.41
N LEU A 163 6.27 -15.42 -3.19
CA LEU A 163 6.33 -16.84 -2.82
C LEU A 163 5.35 -17.69 -3.64
N LYS A 164 4.15 -17.18 -3.89
CA LYS A 164 3.11 -17.90 -4.66
C LYS A 164 3.47 -18.05 -6.14
N TYR A 165 4.02 -17.01 -6.77
CA TYR A 165 4.23 -16.97 -8.22
C TYR A 165 5.69 -17.20 -8.66
N LYS A 166 6.66 -17.06 -7.74
CA LYS A 166 8.09 -17.38 -7.94
C LYS A 166 8.62 -18.16 -6.74
N PRO A 167 8.15 -19.41 -6.51
CA PRO A 167 8.62 -20.20 -5.39
C PRO A 167 10.15 -20.38 -5.49
N PRO A 168 10.88 -20.29 -4.37
CA PRO A 168 12.32 -20.52 -4.39
C PRO A 168 12.62 -21.90 -4.97
N PRO A 169 13.74 -22.06 -5.71
CA PRO A 169 14.14 -23.37 -6.19
C PRO A 169 14.23 -24.33 -5.01
N ARG A 170 13.53 -25.48 -5.11
CA ARG A 170 13.56 -26.50 -4.05
C ARG A 170 15.02 -26.88 -3.84
N LYS A 171 15.52 -26.75 -2.60
CA LYS A 171 16.85 -27.25 -2.24
C LYS A 171 16.87 -28.74 -2.57
N MET A 172 17.69 -29.16 -3.54
CA MET A 172 17.97 -30.57 -3.75
C MET A 172 18.64 -31.07 -2.48
N GLU A 173 17.97 -31.93 -1.73
CA GLU A 173 18.60 -32.67 -0.64
C GLU A 173 19.75 -33.49 -1.24
N GLU A 174 20.98 -33.10 -0.89
CA GLU A 174 22.17 -33.90 -1.15
C GLU A 174 22.01 -35.26 -0.46
N LYS A 175 21.62 -36.29 -1.22
CA LYS A 175 21.79 -37.69 -0.81
C LYS A 175 23.27 -38.03 -0.85
N ASN A 176 24.01 -37.58 0.16
CA ASN A 176 25.20 -38.26 0.61
C ASN A 176 24.76 -39.41 1.53
N LYS A 177 24.65 -40.62 0.95
CA LYS A 177 24.74 -41.87 1.72
C LYS A 177 25.66 -42.84 1.00
N GLU A 178 26.87 -42.89 1.57
CA GLU A 178 27.63 -44.10 1.87
C GLU A 178 28.13 -44.92 0.68
N THR A 179 29.37 -44.58 0.31
CA THR A 179 30.44 -45.57 0.13
C THR A 179 30.30 -46.73 1.12
N GLY A 180 29.91 -47.90 0.62
CA GLY A 180 29.84 -49.15 1.37
C GLY A 180 30.31 -50.31 0.48
N LEU A 181 31.53 -50.74 0.75
CA LEU A 181 32.28 -51.87 0.22
C LEU A 181 31.53 -53.23 0.31
N THR A 182 31.96 -54.20 -0.51
CA THR A 182 31.77 -55.68 -0.52
C THR A 182 31.00 -56.19 -1.75
N THR A 183 31.45 -57.17 -2.55
CA THR A 183 32.60 -58.09 -2.55
C THR A 183 32.98 -58.41 -3.99
#